data_AF-A0A9Q8QK26-F1
#
_entry.id   AF-A0A9Q8QK26-F1
#
_cell.length_a   1.000
_cell.length_b   1.000
_cell.length_c   1.000
_cell.angle_alpha   90.00
_cell.angle_beta   90.00
_cell.angle_gamma   90.00
#
_symmetry.space_group_name_H-M   'P 1'
#
loop_
_entity.id
_entity.type
_entity.pdbx_description
1 polymer ?
#
loop_
_entity_poly.entity_id
_entity_poly.type
_entity_poly.pdbx_seq_one_letter_code
_entity_poly.pdbx_strand_id
1 'polypeptide(L)'
;MRWPIVSFPPSSNAQYAGLWVSHDPLPCPYQSLVGSRIKTQVAPLNAMASKGTILVTGANGGLGSAIVAHILASPRLAFDYAAVYAVRMARTASKLQSVLSRAPDGHKYDTLDVDLSSIASTKAAASRINERVASGELPPIRALILNAGYQEGATLTMSDDGLEMTWQINFLSNLILSLLLLQSMDKEHGRILILGSWMHDVEDPRNTSGGNTVYQDPKWQNLLPDIDAVARGRWSTPQDDPTGQSGFRRYGASKLCAVMLMHELVERVARDPALTDVSIVGLDPGGMPSDLCRRADFMVKTVTMGLIVPLAAPLMVRLSPNGLVRPTWKSAADVVRACFEVEAPKGKLLYLNGTDELETAKDARDKAKRQPVWSYGLDVAGIKSGDSALADWQ
;
A
#
# COMPACT_ATOMS: atom_id res chain seq x y z
N MET A 1 33.79 3.22 47.87
CA MET A 1 32.90 2.26 48.56
C MET A 1 32.58 1.14 47.58
N ARG A 2 33.12 -0.05 47.85
CA ARG A 2 32.87 -1.32 47.13
C ARG A 2 32.08 -2.25 48.08
N TRP A 3 31.62 -3.38 47.53
CA TRP A 3 31.03 -4.61 48.11
C TRP A 3 29.57 -4.86 47.65
N PRO A 4 29.15 -6.12 47.40
CA PRO A 4 29.76 -7.07 46.45
C PRO A 4 28.74 -7.88 45.62
N ILE A 5 29.29 -8.54 44.60
CA ILE A 5 28.72 -9.62 43.78
C ILE A 5 28.65 -10.91 44.61
N VAL A 6 27.58 -11.70 44.45
CA VAL A 6 27.48 -13.08 44.97
C VAL A 6 27.20 -14.03 43.80
N SER A 7 28.04 -15.06 43.67
CA SER A 7 27.88 -16.21 42.77
C SER A 7 28.52 -17.46 43.39
N PHE A 8 28.18 -18.64 42.81
CA PHE A 8 28.65 -20.04 43.02
C PHE A 8 27.73 -20.96 43.85
N PRO A 9 27.75 -22.30 43.66
CA PRO A 9 27.91 -23.15 42.46
C PRO A 9 26.90 -24.36 42.41
N PRO A 10 26.94 -25.27 41.40
CA PRO A 10 26.07 -26.45 41.32
C PRO A 10 26.73 -27.77 41.80
N SER A 11 25.94 -28.70 42.32
CA SER A 11 26.28 -30.10 42.62
C SER A 11 25.01 -30.96 42.46
N SER A 12 24.96 -32.24 42.15
CA SER A 12 25.85 -33.27 41.60
C SER A 12 24.95 -34.50 41.34
N ASN A 13 25.27 -35.30 40.32
CA ASN A 13 24.64 -36.58 39.98
C ASN A 13 24.66 -37.61 41.12
N ALA A 14 23.63 -38.46 41.20
CA ALA A 14 23.75 -39.82 41.74
C ALA A 14 22.74 -40.78 41.07
N GLN A 15 23.29 -41.83 40.45
CA GLN A 15 22.62 -43.00 39.90
C GLN A 15 22.22 -43.96 41.03
N TYR A 16 21.13 -44.72 40.87
CA TYR A 16 21.03 -46.10 41.39
C TYR A 16 20.11 -46.94 40.49
N ALA A 17 20.54 -48.19 40.28
CA ALA A 17 19.99 -49.20 39.39
C ALA A 17 19.37 -50.38 40.17
N GLY A 18 18.55 -51.19 39.47
CA GLY A 18 18.04 -52.52 39.90
C GLY A 18 16.58 -52.48 40.38
N LEU A 19 15.67 -53.40 40.06
CA LEU A 19 15.76 -54.78 39.56
C LEU A 19 14.45 -55.16 38.83
N TRP A 20 14.57 -56.11 37.89
CA TRP A 20 13.49 -56.81 37.20
C TRP A 20 12.84 -57.88 38.08
N VAL A 21 11.51 -58.02 38.05
CA VAL A 21 10.81 -59.32 38.15
C VAL A 21 9.49 -59.25 37.35
N SER A 22 9.40 -60.09 36.32
CA SER A 22 8.22 -60.46 35.54
C SER A 22 7.19 -61.23 36.38
N HIS A 23 5.88 -61.12 36.12
CA HIS A 23 4.87 -62.20 36.20
C HIS A 23 3.53 -61.74 35.58
N ASP A 24 3.06 -62.46 34.56
CA ASP A 24 1.65 -62.57 34.12
C ASP A 24 1.19 -63.99 34.48
N PRO A 25 -0.09 -64.26 34.87
CA PRO A 25 -1.11 -64.57 33.84
C PRO A 25 -2.62 -64.38 34.17
N LEU A 26 -3.39 -63.93 33.16
CA LEU A 26 -4.73 -64.40 32.66
C LEU A 26 -6.00 -64.38 33.59
N PRO A 27 -7.23 -64.69 33.11
CA PRO A 27 -8.18 -63.80 32.39
C PRO A 27 -9.64 -63.82 32.95
N CYS A 28 -10.53 -62.86 32.63
CA CYS A 28 -12.00 -63.03 32.84
C CYS A 28 -12.87 -62.06 31.99
N PRO A 29 -14.10 -62.44 31.54
CA PRO A 29 -14.82 -61.86 30.40
C PRO A 29 -16.12 -61.09 30.77
N TYR A 30 -16.93 -60.74 29.74
CA TYR A 30 -18.28 -60.13 29.71
C TYR A 30 -18.35 -58.58 29.61
N GLN A 31 -18.70 -58.05 28.42
CA GLN A 31 -20.04 -57.52 28.02
C GLN A 31 -20.37 -56.16 28.68
N SER A 32 -20.83 -55.08 28.02
CA SER A 32 -21.54 -54.93 26.75
C SER A 32 -21.68 -53.43 26.39
N LEU A 33 -21.88 -53.17 25.08
CA LEU A 33 -22.76 -52.16 24.46
C LEU A 33 -22.60 -50.65 24.81
N VAL A 34 -22.35 -49.85 23.78
CA VAL A 34 -23.22 -48.77 23.22
C VAL A 34 -22.34 -47.70 22.57
N GLY A 35 -22.68 -47.30 21.32
CA GLY A 35 -22.37 -45.96 20.81
C GLY A 35 -21.53 -45.90 19.53
N SER A 36 -22.22 -46.03 18.40
CA SER A 36 -21.87 -45.53 17.06
C SER A 36 -20.53 -44.79 16.89
N ARG A 37 -19.55 -45.44 16.26
CA ARG A 37 -18.48 -44.74 15.54
C ARG A 37 -19.09 -44.05 14.33
N ILE A 38 -19.27 -42.74 14.42
CA ILE A 38 -19.37 -41.88 13.23
C ILE A 38 -18.07 -42.10 12.45
N LYS A 39 -18.18 -42.77 11.30
CA LYS A 39 -17.14 -42.71 10.28
C LYS A 39 -17.14 -41.28 9.77
N THR A 40 -16.33 -40.41 10.37
CA THR A 40 -15.99 -39.13 9.76
C THR A 40 -15.13 -39.47 8.55
N GLN A 41 -15.80 -39.58 7.40
CA GLN A 41 -15.16 -39.59 6.10
C GLN A 41 -14.50 -38.22 5.97
N VAL A 42 -13.21 -38.14 6.30
CA VAL A 42 -12.40 -36.95 6.02
C VAL A 42 -12.24 -36.93 4.51
N ALA A 43 -13.18 -36.28 3.82
CA ALA A 43 -12.88 -35.74 2.51
C ALA A 43 -11.71 -34.76 2.72
N PRO A 44 -10.62 -34.83 1.95
CA PRO A 44 -9.71 -33.71 1.90
C PRO A 44 -10.53 -32.57 1.31
N LEU A 45 -10.96 -31.62 2.15
CA LEU A 45 -11.15 -30.28 1.65
C LEU A 45 -9.76 -29.90 1.13
N ASN A 46 -9.60 -29.95 -0.19
CA ASN A 46 -8.64 -29.10 -0.86
C ASN A 46 -8.89 -27.71 -0.30
N ALA A 47 -8.10 -27.30 0.69
CA ALA A 47 -7.97 -25.90 1.04
C ALA A 47 -7.46 -25.27 -0.25
N MET A 48 -8.38 -24.76 -1.06
CA MET A 48 -8.07 -24.20 -2.38
C MET A 48 -6.89 -23.26 -2.16
N ALA A 49 -5.77 -23.56 -2.83
CA ALA A 49 -4.64 -22.66 -2.84
C ALA A 49 -5.17 -21.29 -3.25
N SER A 50 -4.78 -20.26 -2.51
CA SER A 50 -5.29 -18.93 -2.76
C SER A 50 -4.98 -18.50 -4.21
N LYS A 51 -5.92 -17.81 -4.86
CA LYS A 51 -5.82 -17.31 -6.24
C LYS A 51 -4.77 -16.21 -6.40
N GLY A 52 -4.10 -15.78 -5.33
CA GLY A 52 -3.08 -14.75 -5.36
C GLY A 52 -3.02 -13.94 -4.05
N THR A 53 -2.14 -12.96 -4.02
CA THR A 53 -1.99 -12.04 -2.88
C THR A 53 -2.52 -10.64 -3.21
N ILE A 54 -3.31 -10.06 -2.29
CA ILE A 54 -3.66 -8.63 -2.28
C ILE A 54 -2.73 -7.91 -1.31
N LEU A 55 -1.86 -7.05 -1.83
CA LEU A 55 -0.97 -6.22 -1.02
C LEU A 55 -1.51 -4.80 -0.94
N VAL A 56 -1.66 -4.25 0.26
CA VAL A 56 -2.12 -2.87 0.47
C VAL A 56 -1.10 -2.10 1.31
N THR A 57 -0.51 -1.04 0.77
CA THR A 57 0.33 -0.13 1.55
C THR A 57 -0.51 0.92 2.29
N GLY A 58 -0.07 1.32 3.48
CA GLY A 58 -0.78 2.33 4.27
C GLY A 58 -2.13 1.83 4.79
N ALA A 59 -2.25 0.52 5.06
CA ALA A 59 -3.50 -0.13 5.45
C ALA A 59 -4.10 0.37 6.79
N ASN A 60 -3.34 1.15 7.57
CA ASN A 60 -3.82 1.81 8.80
C ASN A 60 -4.35 3.24 8.57
N GLY A 61 -4.17 3.83 7.39
CA GLY A 61 -4.69 5.16 7.07
C GLY A 61 -6.18 5.12 6.74
N GLY A 62 -6.86 6.27 6.76
CA GLY A 62 -8.31 6.36 6.49
C GLY A 62 -8.80 5.58 5.26
N LEU A 63 -8.19 5.79 4.08
CA LEU A 63 -8.53 5.02 2.87
C LEU A 63 -8.06 3.57 2.95
N GLY A 64 -6.84 3.33 3.43
CA GLY A 64 -6.26 1.99 3.54
C GLY A 64 -7.12 1.05 4.40
N SER A 65 -7.55 1.49 5.58
CA SER A 65 -8.42 0.69 6.45
C SER A 65 -9.79 0.45 5.84
N ALA A 66 -10.29 1.38 5.01
CA ALA A 66 -11.54 1.22 4.29
C ALA A 66 -11.40 0.21 3.12
N ILE A 67 -10.26 0.19 2.43
CA ILE A 67 -9.92 -0.84 1.42
C ILE A 67 -9.91 -2.21 2.09
N VAL A 68 -9.23 -2.35 3.24
CA VAL A 68 -9.23 -3.60 4.01
C VAL A 68 -10.66 -4.00 4.39
N ALA A 69 -11.45 -3.08 4.96
CA ALA A 69 -12.84 -3.37 5.33
C ALA A 69 -13.69 -3.83 4.12
N HIS A 70 -13.47 -3.24 2.94
CA HIS A 70 -14.18 -3.63 1.72
C HIS A 70 -13.76 -5.02 1.23
N ILE A 71 -12.47 -5.37 1.32
CA ILE A 71 -11.97 -6.72 1.01
C ILE A 71 -12.61 -7.75 1.96
N LEU A 72 -12.61 -7.49 3.26
CA LEU A 72 -13.17 -8.40 4.28
C LEU A 72 -14.69 -8.58 4.11
N ALA A 73 -15.39 -7.55 3.66
CA ALA A 73 -16.84 -7.60 3.42
C ALA A 73 -17.23 -8.38 2.16
N SER A 74 -16.28 -8.69 1.27
CA SER A 74 -16.50 -9.49 0.06
C SER A 74 -16.04 -10.93 0.30
N PRO A 75 -16.96 -11.92 0.44
CA PRO A 75 -16.58 -13.31 0.67
C PRO A 75 -15.62 -13.84 -0.40
N ARG A 76 -15.86 -13.48 -1.66
CA ARG A 76 -14.98 -13.84 -2.77
C ARG A 76 -13.55 -13.34 -2.53
N LEU A 77 -13.37 -12.07 -2.18
CA LEU A 77 -12.03 -11.53 -2.00
C LEU A 77 -11.37 -12.04 -0.72
N ALA A 78 -12.12 -12.09 0.38
CA ALA A 78 -11.62 -12.51 1.69
C ALA A 78 -11.17 -13.98 1.72
N PHE A 79 -11.82 -14.87 0.96
CA PHE A 79 -11.50 -16.30 0.93
C PHE A 79 -10.62 -16.71 -0.26
N ASP A 80 -10.77 -16.10 -1.43
CA ASP A 80 -9.97 -16.49 -2.60
C ASP A 80 -8.53 -15.99 -2.50
N TYR A 81 -8.28 -14.87 -1.81
CA TYR A 81 -6.96 -14.23 -1.78
C TYR A 81 -6.33 -14.21 -0.39
N ALA A 82 -5.02 -14.43 -0.35
CA ALA A 82 -4.19 -14.05 0.78
C ALA A 82 -4.02 -12.52 0.78
N ALA A 83 -3.78 -11.92 1.93
CA ALA A 83 -3.54 -10.48 2.03
C ALA A 83 -2.25 -10.13 2.78
N VAL A 84 -1.57 -9.08 2.32
CA VAL A 84 -0.47 -8.45 3.05
C VAL A 84 -0.84 -6.99 3.30
N TYR A 85 -1.13 -6.68 4.55
CA TYR A 85 -1.48 -5.33 4.98
C TYR A 85 -0.23 -4.62 5.51
N ALA A 86 0.40 -3.84 4.64
CA ALA A 86 1.63 -3.13 4.95
C ALA A 86 1.34 -1.79 5.65
N VAL A 87 2.00 -1.56 6.78
CA VAL A 87 1.84 -0.38 7.64
C VAL A 87 3.19 0.03 8.20
N ARG A 88 3.32 1.28 8.65
CA ARG A 88 4.59 1.75 9.23
C ARG A 88 5.02 0.95 10.46
N MET A 89 4.05 0.58 11.31
CA MET A 89 4.29 -0.15 12.55
C MET A 89 3.02 -0.94 12.94
N ALA A 90 3.02 -2.24 12.69
CA ALA A 90 1.86 -3.13 12.84
C ALA A 90 1.38 -3.22 14.28
N ARG A 91 2.31 -3.25 15.24
CA ARG A 91 1.98 -3.30 16.67
C ARG A 91 1.10 -2.13 17.15
N THR A 92 1.19 -0.96 16.50
CA THR A 92 0.42 0.25 16.86
C THR A 92 -0.62 0.63 15.81
N ALA A 93 -0.90 -0.24 14.83
CA ALA A 93 -1.83 0.03 13.74
C ALA A 93 -3.29 -0.15 14.17
N SER A 94 -3.78 0.72 15.05
CA SER A 94 -5.09 0.57 15.72
C SER A 94 -6.30 0.54 14.78
N LYS A 95 -6.30 1.33 13.69
CA LYS A 95 -7.41 1.31 12.71
C LYS A 95 -7.43 -0.01 11.95
N LEU A 96 -6.25 -0.49 11.54
CA LEU A 96 -6.12 -1.80 10.89
C LEU A 96 -6.55 -2.93 11.84
N GLN A 97 -6.05 -2.93 13.08
CA GLN A 97 -6.43 -3.92 14.10
C GLN A 97 -7.95 -3.94 14.33
N SER A 98 -8.59 -2.77 14.42
CA SER A 98 -10.05 -2.67 14.58
C SER A 98 -10.85 -3.20 13.38
N VAL A 99 -10.30 -3.11 12.16
CA VAL A 99 -10.94 -3.66 10.96
C VAL A 99 -10.73 -5.17 10.90
N LEU A 100 -9.51 -5.65 11.18
CA LEU A 100 -9.16 -7.06 11.18
C LEU A 100 -9.86 -7.88 12.28
N SER A 101 -10.27 -7.24 13.39
CA SER A 101 -11.09 -7.91 14.40
C SER A 101 -12.48 -8.34 13.91
N ARG A 102 -12.85 -7.91 12.69
CA ARG A 102 -14.10 -8.27 11.99
C ARG A 102 -13.84 -9.15 10.77
N ALA A 103 -12.61 -9.63 10.58
CA ALA A 103 -12.28 -10.52 9.47
C ALA A 103 -13.06 -11.84 9.61
N PRO A 104 -13.61 -12.38 8.51
CA PRO A 104 -14.29 -13.67 8.56
C PRO A 104 -13.31 -14.80 8.86
N ASP A 105 -13.80 -15.85 9.52
CA ASP A 105 -13.03 -17.06 9.82
C ASP A 105 -12.47 -17.66 8.52
N GLY A 106 -11.14 -17.72 8.41
CA GLY A 106 -10.46 -18.24 7.22
C GLY A 106 -9.88 -17.18 6.27
N HIS A 107 -10.07 -15.88 6.54
CA HIS A 107 -9.32 -14.84 5.84
C HIS A 107 -7.81 -14.98 6.17
N LYS A 108 -7.01 -15.34 5.17
CA LYS A 108 -5.56 -15.50 5.31
C LYS A 108 -4.88 -14.16 5.10
N TYR A 109 -4.23 -13.62 6.13
CA TYR A 109 -3.53 -12.36 6.01
C TYR A 109 -2.29 -12.29 6.90
N ASP A 110 -1.37 -11.41 6.53
CA ASP A 110 -0.29 -10.92 7.38
C ASP A 110 -0.30 -9.40 7.48
N THR A 111 0.33 -8.91 8.54
CA THR A 111 0.72 -7.50 8.66
C THR A 111 2.22 -7.38 8.50
N LEU A 112 2.66 -6.37 7.75
CA LEU A 112 4.08 -6.15 7.44
C LEU A 112 4.48 -4.72 7.81
N ASP A 113 5.58 -4.60 8.54
CA ASP A 113 6.19 -3.30 8.85
C ASP A 113 6.94 -2.77 7.63
N VAL A 114 6.53 -1.59 7.15
CA VAL A 114 7.16 -0.88 6.03
C VAL A 114 7.12 0.62 6.29
N ASP A 115 8.29 1.22 6.53
CA ASP A 115 8.42 2.68 6.60
C ASP A 115 8.78 3.26 5.24
N LEU A 116 7.79 3.83 4.55
CA LEU A 116 7.99 4.45 3.24
C LEU A 116 8.74 5.78 3.31
N SER A 117 9.09 6.29 4.50
CA SER A 117 10.05 7.39 4.62
C SER A 117 11.51 6.90 4.66
N SER A 118 11.76 5.61 4.40
CA SER A 118 13.11 5.03 4.34
C SER A 118 13.26 4.14 3.11
N ILE A 119 14.25 4.43 2.26
CA ILE A 119 14.63 3.61 1.10
C ILE A 119 15.01 2.21 1.56
N ALA A 120 15.83 2.11 2.62
CA ALA A 120 16.26 0.84 3.18
C ALA A 120 15.08 -0.01 3.69
N SER A 121 14.15 0.60 4.44
CA SER A 121 12.95 -0.11 4.89
C SER A 121 12.08 -0.57 3.72
N THR A 122 11.93 0.27 2.69
CA THR A 122 11.12 -0.06 1.50
C THR A 122 11.72 -1.24 0.74
N LYS A 123 13.04 -1.24 0.51
CA LYS A 123 13.76 -2.34 -0.15
C LYS A 123 13.72 -3.63 0.67
N ALA A 124 13.92 -3.55 1.99
CA ALA A 124 13.86 -4.71 2.88
C ALA A 124 12.46 -5.36 2.88
N ALA A 125 11.40 -4.55 2.86
CA ALA A 125 10.04 -5.05 2.74
C ALA A 125 9.82 -5.79 1.42
N ALA A 126 10.28 -5.24 0.30
CA ALA A 126 10.19 -5.89 -1.01
C ALA A 126 10.97 -7.22 -1.05
N SER A 127 12.20 -7.25 -0.51
CA SER A 127 12.99 -8.49 -0.39
C SER A 127 12.23 -9.56 0.38
N ARG A 128 11.68 -9.22 1.54
CA ARG A 128 10.92 -10.16 2.37
C ARG A 128 9.68 -10.68 1.66
N ILE A 129 8.96 -9.84 0.91
CA ILE A 129 7.81 -10.30 0.12
C ILE A 129 8.28 -11.25 -0.98
N ASN A 130 9.33 -10.88 -1.70
CA ASN A 130 9.90 -11.67 -2.79
C ASN A 130 10.35 -13.06 -2.31
N GLU A 131 11.05 -13.13 -1.17
CA GLU A 131 11.48 -14.38 -0.54
C GLU A 131 10.29 -15.29 -0.19
N ARG A 132 9.22 -14.72 0.36
CA ARG A 132 8.01 -15.47 0.74
C ARG A 132 7.23 -15.96 -0.48
N VAL A 133 7.22 -15.21 -1.57
CA VAL A 133 6.62 -15.67 -2.83
C VAL A 133 7.48 -16.76 -3.46
N ALA A 134 8.80 -16.61 -3.47
CA ALA A 134 9.73 -17.59 -4.01
C ALA A 134 9.71 -18.92 -3.24
N SER A 135 9.51 -18.88 -1.91
CA SER A 135 9.40 -20.08 -1.07
C SER A 135 8.02 -20.77 -1.15
N GLY A 136 7.03 -20.13 -1.78
CA GLY A 136 5.65 -20.60 -1.82
C GLY A 136 4.84 -20.32 -0.55
N GLU A 137 5.38 -19.57 0.41
CA GLU A 137 4.66 -19.14 1.61
C GLU A 137 3.55 -18.13 1.27
N LEU A 138 3.81 -17.24 0.31
CA LEU A 138 2.83 -16.33 -0.27
C LEU A 138 2.56 -16.68 -1.73
N PRO A 139 1.29 -16.72 -2.17
CA PRO A 139 0.96 -16.76 -3.60
C PRO A 139 1.50 -15.51 -4.33
N PRO A 140 1.70 -15.58 -5.67
CA PRO A 140 2.03 -14.41 -6.48
C PRO A 140 1.07 -13.24 -6.26
N ILE A 141 1.58 -12.02 -6.41
CA ILE A 141 0.82 -10.80 -6.13
C ILE A 141 -0.19 -10.58 -7.27
N ARG A 142 -1.47 -10.75 -6.94
CA ARG A 142 -2.57 -10.50 -7.87
C ARG A 142 -2.92 -9.01 -7.95
N ALA A 143 -2.83 -8.31 -6.82
CA ALA A 143 -3.08 -6.87 -6.74
C ALA A 143 -2.09 -6.20 -5.78
N LEU A 144 -1.26 -5.31 -6.32
CA LEU A 144 -0.37 -4.42 -5.58
C LEU A 144 -1.02 -3.04 -5.49
N ILE A 145 -1.59 -2.71 -4.34
CA ILE A 145 -2.32 -1.45 -4.08
C ILE A 145 -1.38 -0.49 -3.34
N LEU A 146 -0.73 0.39 -4.10
CA LEU A 146 0.15 1.46 -3.62
C LEU A 146 -0.69 2.66 -3.16
N ASN A 147 -1.34 2.48 -2.01
CA ASN A 147 -2.30 3.43 -1.41
C ASN A 147 -1.66 4.43 -0.44
N ALA A 148 -0.56 4.06 0.21
CA ALA A 148 0.07 4.93 1.19
C ALA A 148 0.38 6.31 0.60
N GLY A 149 0.06 7.35 1.37
CA GLY A 149 0.28 8.72 0.98
C GLY A 149 0.58 9.60 2.19
N TYR A 150 1.40 10.61 1.96
CA TYR A 150 1.70 11.67 2.89
C TYR A 150 1.36 13.00 2.25
N GLN A 151 0.95 13.96 3.07
CA GLN A 151 0.76 15.33 2.66
C GLN A 151 1.19 16.22 3.83
N GLU A 152 2.05 17.18 3.51
CA GLU A 152 2.46 18.21 4.45
C GLU A 152 1.54 19.43 4.38
N GLY A 153 1.44 20.16 5.49
CA GLY A 153 0.78 21.46 5.55
C GLY A 153 1.75 22.62 5.27
N ALA A 154 1.79 23.57 6.19
CA ALA A 154 2.62 24.78 6.08
C ALA A 154 4.11 24.56 6.40
N THR A 155 4.49 23.40 6.96
CA THR A 155 5.89 23.07 7.30
C THR A 155 6.60 22.39 6.15
N LEU A 156 7.89 22.09 6.30
CA LEU A 156 8.65 21.24 5.39
C LEU A 156 9.36 20.17 6.21
N THR A 157 9.11 18.90 5.90
CA THR A 157 9.70 17.76 6.60
C THR A 157 10.62 16.99 5.65
N MET A 158 11.84 16.71 6.09
CA MET A 158 12.79 15.84 5.39
C MET A 158 12.77 14.44 6.01
N SER A 159 13.02 13.42 5.20
CA SER A 159 13.30 12.06 5.66
C SER A 159 14.76 11.92 6.11
N ASP A 160 15.06 10.80 6.75
CA ASP A 160 16.43 10.44 7.14
C ASP A 160 17.33 10.15 5.92
N ASP A 161 16.73 9.88 4.75
CA ASP A 161 17.44 9.74 3.48
C ASP A 161 17.78 11.11 2.83
N GLY A 162 17.42 12.22 3.47
CA GLY A 162 17.70 13.58 3.00
C GLY A 162 16.78 14.04 1.85
N LEU A 163 15.58 13.46 1.76
CA LEU A 163 14.58 13.77 0.73
C LEU A 163 13.37 14.46 1.34
N GLU A 164 12.64 15.22 0.54
CA GLU A 164 11.36 15.78 0.95
C GLU A 164 10.37 14.65 1.21
N MET A 165 9.76 14.67 2.40
CA MET A 165 8.97 13.55 2.94
C MET A 165 7.79 13.16 2.02
N THR A 166 7.13 14.16 1.43
CA THR A 166 5.97 13.95 0.55
C THR A 166 6.40 13.27 -0.75
N TRP A 167 7.48 13.74 -1.37
CA TRP A 167 8.06 13.17 -2.58
C TRP A 167 8.55 11.74 -2.36
N GLN A 168 9.25 11.49 -1.25
CA GLN A 168 9.74 10.15 -0.94
C GLN A 168 8.59 9.14 -0.76
N ILE A 169 7.60 9.45 0.07
CA ILE A 169 6.50 8.53 0.35
C ILE A 169 5.59 8.34 -0.88
N ASN A 170 5.23 9.43 -1.57
CA ASN A 170 4.21 9.37 -2.62
C ASN A 170 4.76 8.91 -3.98
N PHE A 171 6.06 9.10 -4.24
CA PHE A 171 6.70 8.72 -5.50
C PHE A 171 7.82 7.70 -5.31
N LEU A 172 8.91 8.03 -4.60
CA LEU A 172 10.12 7.21 -4.62
C LEU A 172 9.89 5.80 -4.08
N SER A 173 9.23 5.67 -2.93
CA SER A 173 8.94 4.35 -2.37
C SER A 173 7.95 3.54 -3.21
N ASN A 174 7.04 4.22 -3.93
CA ASN A 174 6.14 3.57 -4.88
C ASN A 174 6.89 3.08 -6.13
N LEU A 175 7.88 3.83 -6.62
CA LEU A 175 8.81 3.40 -7.68
C LEU A 175 9.58 2.16 -7.22
N ILE A 176 10.19 2.18 -6.03
CA ILE A 176 10.94 1.05 -5.46
C ILE A 176 10.05 -0.19 -5.38
N LEU A 177 8.89 -0.10 -4.72
CA LEU A 177 7.99 -1.24 -4.57
C LEU A 177 7.49 -1.76 -5.93
N SER A 178 7.16 -0.86 -6.86
CA SER A 178 6.73 -1.27 -8.20
C SER A 178 7.82 -2.08 -8.89
N LEU A 179 9.07 -1.58 -8.94
CA LEU A 179 10.16 -2.24 -9.65
C LEU A 179 10.60 -3.55 -9.00
N LEU A 180 10.78 -3.57 -7.68
CA LEU A 180 11.32 -4.73 -6.96
C LEU A 180 10.30 -5.88 -6.86
N LEU A 181 9.00 -5.57 -6.79
CA LEU A 181 7.95 -6.60 -6.67
C LEU A 181 7.49 -7.17 -8.01
N LEU A 182 7.92 -6.61 -9.16
CA LEU A 182 7.56 -7.14 -10.49
C LEU A 182 7.88 -8.63 -10.62
N GLN A 183 8.98 -9.10 -10.02
CA GLN A 183 9.35 -10.52 -10.06
C GLN A 183 8.29 -11.43 -9.40
N SER A 184 7.61 -10.93 -8.38
CA SER A 184 6.63 -11.66 -7.57
C SER A 184 5.18 -11.35 -7.93
N MET A 185 4.94 -10.52 -8.95
CA MET A 185 3.62 -10.33 -9.53
C MET A 185 3.15 -11.61 -10.22
N ASP A 186 1.84 -11.86 -10.13
CA ASP A 186 1.14 -12.77 -11.05
C ASP A 186 1.35 -12.28 -12.49
N LYS A 187 1.90 -13.14 -13.35
CA LYS A 187 2.33 -12.74 -14.70
C LYS A 187 1.17 -12.63 -15.68
N GLU A 188 0.05 -13.27 -15.42
CA GLU A 188 -1.11 -13.30 -16.32
C GLU A 188 -2.22 -12.34 -15.87
N HIS A 189 -2.35 -12.14 -14.55
CA HIS A 189 -3.44 -11.37 -13.97
C HIS A 189 -2.97 -10.30 -12.98
N GLY A 190 -1.67 -10.10 -12.80
CA GLY A 190 -1.11 -9.10 -11.89
C GLY A 190 -1.60 -7.70 -12.20
N ARG A 191 -1.92 -6.95 -11.15
CA ARG A 191 -2.27 -5.53 -11.26
C ARG A 191 -1.55 -4.68 -10.25
N ILE A 192 -0.93 -3.60 -10.73
CA ILE A 192 -0.38 -2.54 -9.89
C ILE A 192 -1.36 -1.36 -9.95
N LEU A 193 -1.93 -1.01 -8.81
CA LEU A 193 -2.78 0.17 -8.66
C LEU A 193 -2.03 1.23 -7.85
N ILE A 194 -1.88 2.43 -8.41
CA ILE A 194 -1.20 3.55 -7.76
C ILE A 194 -2.21 4.67 -7.51
N LEU A 195 -2.26 5.17 -6.27
CA LEU A 195 -3.17 6.26 -5.90
C LEU A 195 -2.60 7.61 -6.36
N GLY A 196 -3.28 8.21 -7.33
CA GLY A 196 -3.03 9.56 -7.81
C GLY A 196 -3.81 10.62 -7.02
N SER A 197 -4.02 11.78 -7.64
CA SER A 197 -4.83 12.89 -7.13
C SER A 197 -4.94 13.96 -8.20
N TRP A 198 -6.09 14.62 -8.35
CA TRP A 198 -6.24 15.78 -9.24
C TRP A 198 -5.21 16.89 -9.04
N MET A 199 -4.57 16.95 -7.87
CA MET A 199 -3.51 17.91 -7.59
C MET A 199 -2.28 17.73 -8.49
N HIS A 200 -2.15 16.59 -9.18
CA HIS A 200 -1.10 16.36 -10.19
C HIS A 200 -1.25 17.21 -11.45
N ASP A 201 -2.42 17.81 -11.68
CA ASP A 201 -2.72 18.60 -12.87
C ASP A 201 -3.09 20.03 -12.47
N VAL A 202 -2.24 21.00 -12.84
CA VAL A 202 -2.49 22.41 -12.52
C VAL A 202 -3.72 22.97 -13.23
N GLU A 203 -4.15 22.34 -14.33
CA GLU A 203 -5.31 22.75 -15.14
C GLU A 203 -6.62 22.11 -14.65
N ASP A 204 -6.57 21.19 -13.68
CA ASP A 204 -7.78 20.54 -13.18
C ASP A 204 -8.68 21.56 -12.46
N PRO A 205 -9.95 21.70 -12.87
CA PRO A 205 -10.87 22.71 -12.33
C PRO A 205 -11.12 22.53 -10.82
N ARG A 206 -10.88 21.35 -10.26
CA ARG A 206 -10.98 21.09 -8.81
C ARG A 206 -9.95 21.89 -8.01
N ASN A 207 -8.84 22.30 -8.61
CA ASN A 207 -7.83 23.14 -7.94
C ASN A 207 -8.24 24.61 -7.76
N THR A 208 -9.33 25.04 -8.42
CA THR A 208 -9.92 26.39 -8.25
C THR A 208 -11.27 26.37 -7.52
N SER A 209 -11.78 25.16 -7.25
CA SER A 209 -13.08 24.97 -6.61
C SER A 209 -13.06 25.43 -5.14
N GLY A 210 -14.17 26.02 -4.68
CA GLY A 210 -14.31 26.49 -3.30
C GLY A 210 -13.36 27.64 -2.92
N GLY A 211 -12.85 28.40 -3.90
CA GLY A 211 -11.94 29.51 -3.66
C GLY A 211 -10.47 29.10 -3.47
N ASN A 212 -10.11 27.86 -3.79
CA ASN A 212 -8.72 27.42 -3.73
C ASN A 212 -7.86 28.18 -4.77
N THR A 213 -6.70 28.64 -4.34
CA THR A 213 -5.76 29.45 -5.12
C THR A 213 -4.39 28.79 -5.31
N VAL A 214 -4.27 27.48 -5.03
CA VAL A 214 -2.99 26.75 -4.95
C VAL A 214 -2.07 27.00 -6.14
N TYR A 215 -2.60 27.05 -7.37
CA TYR A 215 -1.84 27.26 -8.61
C TYR A 215 -2.15 28.59 -9.32
N GLN A 216 -2.90 29.51 -8.71
CA GLN A 216 -3.33 30.74 -9.41
C GLN A 216 -2.16 31.66 -9.79
N ASP A 217 -1.12 31.72 -8.95
CA ASP A 217 0.09 32.48 -9.28
C ASP A 217 0.85 31.76 -10.42
N PRO A 218 1.15 32.45 -11.55
CA PRO A 218 1.83 31.88 -12.71
C PRO A 218 3.13 31.14 -12.37
N LYS A 219 3.83 31.51 -11.28
CA LYS A 219 5.07 30.85 -10.87
C LYS A 219 4.88 29.38 -10.45
N TRP A 220 3.63 28.98 -10.14
CA TRP A 220 3.29 27.61 -9.70
C TRP A 220 2.62 26.77 -10.79
N GLN A 221 2.59 27.24 -12.03
CA GLN A 221 2.04 26.51 -13.18
C GLN A 221 2.95 25.37 -13.66
N ASN A 222 4.22 25.36 -13.24
CA ASN A 222 5.11 24.24 -13.45
C ASN A 222 5.37 23.52 -12.12
N LEU A 223 4.76 22.35 -11.95
CA LEU A 223 4.92 21.50 -10.76
C LEU A 223 6.27 20.77 -10.71
N LEU A 224 7.00 20.74 -11.82
CA LEU A 224 8.27 20.05 -11.94
C LEU A 224 9.29 20.92 -12.68
N PRO A 225 9.72 22.05 -12.09
CA PRO A 225 10.72 22.92 -12.71
C PRO A 225 12.11 22.28 -12.72
N ASP A 226 12.42 21.52 -11.67
CA ASP A 226 13.63 20.73 -11.53
C ASP A 226 13.34 19.57 -10.56
N ILE A 227 13.68 18.34 -10.97
CA ILE A 227 13.41 17.14 -10.17
C ILE A 227 14.25 17.12 -8.89
N ASP A 228 15.49 17.59 -8.92
CA ASP A 228 16.36 17.62 -7.74
C ASP A 228 15.85 18.66 -6.72
N ALA A 229 15.39 19.83 -7.19
CA ALA A 229 14.73 20.82 -6.33
C ALA A 229 13.46 20.28 -5.66
N VAL A 230 12.60 19.55 -6.39
CA VAL A 230 11.39 18.93 -5.82
C VAL A 230 11.78 17.84 -4.82
N ALA A 231 12.65 16.92 -5.20
CA ALA A 231 13.05 15.78 -4.38
C ALA A 231 13.79 16.18 -3.09
N ARG A 232 14.55 17.28 -3.12
CA ARG A 232 15.31 17.79 -1.96
C ARG A 232 14.57 18.87 -1.15
N GLY A 233 13.30 19.16 -1.47
CA GLY A 233 12.50 20.11 -0.72
C GLY A 233 12.97 21.56 -0.88
N ARG A 234 13.52 21.91 -2.05
CA ARG A 234 13.97 23.28 -2.37
C ARG A 234 12.97 24.04 -3.25
N TRP A 235 11.85 23.42 -3.60
CA TRP A 235 10.77 24.03 -4.38
C TRP A 235 9.48 24.16 -3.56
N SER A 236 8.79 25.28 -3.73
CA SER A 236 7.56 25.61 -3.00
C SER A 236 7.75 25.45 -1.50
N THR A 237 8.71 26.18 -0.93
CA THR A 237 9.11 26.10 0.48
C THR A 237 8.23 26.98 1.38
N PRO A 238 8.25 26.78 2.71
CA PRO A 238 7.59 27.70 3.65
C PRO A 238 8.13 29.14 3.59
N GLN A 239 9.35 29.34 3.08
CA GLN A 239 9.91 30.68 2.83
C GLN A 239 9.29 31.34 1.59
N ASP A 240 8.98 30.57 0.55
CA ASP A 240 8.30 31.06 -0.66
C ASP A 240 6.82 31.37 -0.40
N ASP A 241 6.20 30.56 0.46
CA ASP A 241 4.79 30.67 0.86
C ASP A 241 4.58 30.01 2.23
N PRO A 242 4.42 30.80 3.32
CA PRO A 242 4.30 30.28 4.68
C PRO A 242 2.93 29.66 4.96
N THR A 243 2.00 29.68 3.99
CA THR A 243 0.68 29.05 4.13
C THR A 243 0.76 27.56 3.81
N GLY A 244 -0.33 26.83 4.09
CA GLY A 244 -0.46 25.43 3.70
C GLY A 244 -0.39 25.19 2.19
N GLN A 245 -0.53 26.24 1.35
CA GLN A 245 -0.44 26.12 -0.09
C GLN A 245 0.93 25.61 -0.55
N SER A 246 2.02 25.92 0.18
CA SER A 246 3.34 25.40 -0.16
C SER A 246 3.40 23.87 -0.08
N GLY A 247 2.80 23.27 0.96
CA GLY A 247 2.67 21.82 1.10
C GLY A 247 1.73 21.20 0.08
N PHE A 248 0.61 21.85 -0.23
CA PHE A 248 -0.31 21.42 -1.29
C PHE A 248 0.39 21.34 -2.66
N ARG A 249 1.22 22.33 -3.02
CA ARG A 249 2.00 22.30 -4.27
C ARG A 249 3.03 21.17 -4.27
N ARG A 250 3.79 20.97 -3.18
CA ARG A 250 4.72 19.83 -3.06
C ARG A 250 4.01 18.48 -3.16
N TYR A 251 2.82 18.37 -2.58
CA TYR A 251 1.95 17.21 -2.76
C TYR A 251 1.54 17.01 -4.22
N GLY A 252 1.08 18.07 -4.90
CA GLY A 252 0.77 18.04 -6.33
C GLY A 252 1.94 17.58 -7.19
N ALA A 253 3.15 18.12 -6.96
CA ALA A 253 4.37 17.70 -7.63
C ALA A 253 4.71 16.21 -7.37
N SER A 254 4.55 15.73 -6.13
CA SER A 254 4.75 14.31 -5.81
C SER A 254 3.75 13.40 -6.53
N LYS A 255 2.50 13.86 -6.69
CA LYS A 255 1.46 13.11 -7.40
C LYS A 255 1.64 13.18 -8.91
N LEU A 256 2.16 14.28 -9.45
CA LEU A 256 2.62 14.34 -10.84
C LEU A 256 3.71 13.32 -11.11
N CYS A 257 4.73 13.23 -10.24
CA CYS A 257 5.77 12.20 -10.35
C CYS A 257 5.19 10.78 -10.28
N ALA A 258 4.21 10.53 -9.39
CA ALA A 258 3.54 9.23 -9.30
C ALA A 258 2.76 8.87 -10.58
N VAL A 259 2.12 9.85 -11.23
CA VAL A 259 1.42 9.62 -12.51
C VAL A 259 2.40 9.41 -13.66
N MET A 260 3.53 10.15 -13.67
CA MET A 260 4.64 9.91 -14.60
C MET A 260 5.22 8.49 -14.44
N LEU A 261 5.37 8.00 -13.20
CA LEU A 261 5.74 6.62 -12.88
C LEU A 261 4.78 5.61 -13.52
N MET A 262 3.46 5.81 -13.36
CA MET A 262 2.46 4.91 -13.95
C MET A 262 2.63 4.81 -15.47
N HIS A 263 2.82 5.95 -16.13
CA HIS A 263 3.04 6.05 -17.57
C HIS A 263 4.31 5.32 -18.03
N GLU A 264 5.44 5.52 -17.33
CA GLU A 264 6.70 4.82 -17.65
C GLU A 264 6.60 3.31 -17.39
N LEU A 265 5.95 2.89 -16.29
CA LEU A 265 5.73 1.47 -16.00
C LEU A 265 4.90 0.80 -17.10
N VAL A 266 3.80 1.41 -17.53
CA VAL A 266 2.97 0.87 -18.62
C VAL A 266 3.80 0.65 -19.89
N GLU A 267 4.56 1.66 -20.31
CA GLU A 267 5.34 1.56 -21.55
C GLU A 267 6.45 0.53 -21.48
N ARG A 268 7.10 0.39 -20.32
CA ARG A 268 8.22 -0.55 -20.14
C ARG A 268 7.72 -1.98 -19.96
N VAL A 269 6.68 -2.19 -19.14
CA VAL A 269 6.04 -3.50 -18.93
C VAL A 269 5.45 -4.05 -20.23
N ALA A 270 4.83 -3.21 -21.06
CA ALA A 270 4.29 -3.64 -22.36
C ALA A 270 5.36 -4.04 -23.39
N ARG A 271 6.62 -3.61 -23.19
CA ARG A 271 7.76 -4.02 -24.02
C ARG A 271 8.43 -5.30 -23.52
N ASP A 272 8.11 -5.74 -22.31
CA ASP A 272 8.69 -6.92 -21.69
C ASP A 272 7.77 -8.14 -21.88
N PRO A 273 8.17 -9.15 -22.68
CA PRO A 273 7.34 -10.32 -22.94
C PRO A 273 6.97 -11.13 -21.69
N ALA A 274 7.76 -11.06 -20.62
CA ALA A 274 7.49 -11.78 -19.38
C ALA A 274 6.53 -11.04 -18.45
N LEU A 275 6.26 -9.76 -18.71
CA LEU A 275 5.43 -8.90 -17.87
C LEU A 275 4.25 -8.27 -18.62
N THR A 276 4.13 -8.46 -19.93
CA THR A 276 3.14 -7.77 -20.79
C THR A 276 1.68 -7.88 -20.36
N ASP A 277 1.33 -8.86 -19.53
CA ASP A 277 -0.02 -9.07 -19.00
C ASP A 277 -0.22 -8.48 -17.60
N VAL A 278 0.85 -7.99 -16.96
CA VAL A 278 0.75 -7.17 -15.75
C VAL A 278 0.19 -5.80 -16.12
N SER A 279 -0.94 -5.45 -15.51
CA SER A 279 -1.63 -4.18 -15.76
C SER A 279 -1.28 -3.11 -14.74
N ILE A 280 -1.20 -1.86 -15.18
CA ILE A 280 -1.00 -0.69 -14.32
C ILE A 280 -2.23 0.21 -14.41
N VAL A 281 -2.80 0.57 -13.26
CA VAL A 281 -3.98 1.43 -13.15
C VAL A 281 -3.69 2.57 -12.18
N GLY A 282 -4.01 3.79 -12.59
CA GLY A 282 -4.01 4.95 -11.71
C GLY A 282 -5.41 5.25 -11.20
N LEU A 283 -5.53 5.72 -9.96
CA LEU A 283 -6.83 6.13 -9.41
C LEU A 283 -6.70 7.37 -8.55
N ASP A 284 -7.47 8.41 -8.89
CA ASP A 284 -7.78 9.55 -8.03
C ASP A 284 -8.99 9.21 -7.15
N PRO A 285 -8.78 9.11 -5.82
CA PRO A 285 -9.82 8.65 -4.92
C PRO A 285 -10.76 9.77 -4.45
N GLY A 286 -10.58 11.02 -4.91
CA GLY A 286 -11.34 12.16 -4.43
C GLY A 286 -10.89 12.65 -3.04
N GLY A 287 -11.37 13.84 -2.65
CA GLY A 287 -11.13 14.40 -1.32
C GLY A 287 -11.92 13.61 -0.28
N MET A 288 -11.32 13.32 0.87
CA MET A 288 -11.97 12.44 1.84
C MET A 288 -11.51 12.72 3.26
N PRO A 289 -12.33 12.35 4.27
CA PRO A 289 -11.98 12.51 5.67
C PRO A 289 -10.95 11.43 6.04
N SER A 290 -9.69 11.72 5.78
CA SER A 290 -8.56 10.81 5.98
C SER A 290 -7.43 11.47 6.76
N ASP A 291 -6.53 10.64 7.27
CA ASP A 291 -5.34 11.11 7.99
C ASP A 291 -4.35 11.85 7.08
N LEU A 292 -4.59 11.90 5.76
CA LEU A 292 -3.77 12.68 4.84
C LEU A 292 -3.77 14.17 5.22
N CYS A 293 -4.92 14.70 5.64
CA CYS A 293 -5.07 16.09 6.07
C CYS A 293 -4.67 16.33 7.54
N ARG A 294 -4.02 15.38 8.22
CA ARG A 294 -3.73 15.49 9.68
C ARG A 294 -2.80 16.65 10.05
N ARG A 295 -2.05 17.15 9.06
CA ARG A 295 -1.12 18.29 9.15
C ARG A 295 -1.62 19.56 8.46
N ALA A 296 -2.85 19.56 7.94
CA ALA A 296 -3.51 20.77 7.49
C ALA A 296 -3.83 21.68 8.69
N ASP A 297 -4.22 22.92 8.41
CA ASP A 297 -4.67 23.84 9.46
C ASP A 297 -5.91 23.30 10.21
N PHE A 298 -6.22 23.93 11.35
CA PHE A 298 -7.32 23.50 12.21
C PHE A 298 -8.68 23.49 11.48
N MET A 299 -8.93 24.47 10.60
CA MET A 299 -10.19 24.59 9.87
C MET A 299 -10.37 23.40 8.92
N VAL A 300 -9.36 23.11 8.10
CA VAL A 300 -9.39 22.01 7.14
C VAL A 300 -9.44 20.66 7.86
N LYS A 301 -8.58 20.46 8.87
CA LYS A 301 -8.46 19.18 9.57
C LYS A 301 -9.68 18.85 10.41
N THR A 302 -10.08 19.75 11.31
CA THR A 302 -11.07 19.46 12.35
C THR A 302 -12.49 19.75 11.86
N VAL A 303 -12.70 20.86 11.17
CA VAL A 303 -14.04 21.31 10.79
C VAL A 303 -14.45 20.71 9.46
N THR A 304 -13.68 20.95 8.39
CA THR A 304 -14.04 20.46 7.05
C THR A 304 -13.95 18.95 6.97
N MET A 305 -12.77 18.37 7.23
CA MET A 305 -12.56 16.93 7.09
C MET A 305 -13.07 16.12 8.30
N GLY A 306 -13.12 16.71 9.49
CA GLY A 306 -13.57 16.02 10.71
C GLY A 306 -15.07 16.01 10.92
N LEU A 307 -15.80 17.04 10.48
CA LEU A 307 -17.24 17.19 10.76
C LEU A 307 -18.09 17.30 9.49
N ILE A 308 -17.75 18.22 8.57
CA ILE A 308 -18.59 18.52 7.41
C ILE A 308 -18.58 17.36 6.41
N VAL A 309 -17.39 16.91 6.00
CA VAL A 309 -17.24 15.89 4.95
C VAL A 309 -17.88 14.54 5.35
N PRO A 310 -17.70 13.99 6.57
CA PRO A 310 -18.36 12.74 6.95
C PRO A 310 -19.89 12.78 6.87
N LEU A 311 -20.51 13.94 7.15
CA LEU A 311 -21.97 14.12 7.12
C LEU A 311 -22.47 14.39 5.69
N ALA A 312 -21.77 15.25 4.94
CA ALA A 312 -22.21 15.70 3.62
C ALA A 312 -21.86 14.70 2.51
N ALA A 313 -20.68 14.07 2.56
CA ALA A 313 -20.18 13.24 1.45
C ALA A 313 -21.10 12.07 1.08
N PRO A 314 -21.74 11.33 2.03
CA PRO A 314 -22.68 10.26 1.68
C PRO A 314 -23.90 10.74 0.89
N LEU A 315 -24.35 11.98 1.11
CA LEU A 315 -25.43 12.58 0.33
C LEU A 315 -24.91 13.10 -1.01
N MET A 316 -23.76 13.77 -1.01
CA MET A 316 -23.16 14.34 -2.22
C MET A 316 -22.85 13.27 -3.28
N VAL A 317 -22.36 12.09 -2.87
CA VAL A 317 -22.07 10.99 -3.82
C VAL A 317 -23.31 10.41 -4.49
N ARG A 318 -24.53 10.69 -3.98
CA ARG A 318 -25.77 10.32 -4.69
C ARG A 318 -26.05 11.23 -5.88
N LEU A 319 -25.59 12.47 -5.84
CA LEU A 319 -25.77 13.46 -6.91
C LEU A 319 -24.58 13.48 -7.87
N SER A 320 -23.37 13.38 -7.32
CA SER A 320 -22.12 13.35 -8.08
C SER A 320 -21.19 12.29 -7.48
N PRO A 321 -21.30 11.02 -7.94
CA PRO A 321 -20.51 9.90 -7.41
C PRO A 321 -18.99 10.16 -7.44
N ASN A 322 -18.52 10.89 -8.46
CA ASN A 322 -17.12 11.24 -8.65
C ASN A 322 -16.81 12.72 -8.36
N GLY A 323 -17.67 13.40 -7.59
CA GLY A 323 -17.46 14.77 -7.16
C GLY A 323 -16.22 14.97 -6.27
N LEU A 324 -16.01 16.23 -5.86
CA LEU A 324 -14.81 16.68 -5.13
C LEU A 324 -14.53 15.89 -3.85
N VAL A 325 -15.58 15.58 -3.08
CA VAL A 325 -15.46 14.87 -1.80
C VAL A 325 -16.26 13.57 -1.78
N ARG A 326 -15.68 12.54 -1.15
CA ARG A 326 -16.23 11.18 -1.10
C ARG A 326 -16.03 10.55 0.28
N PRO A 327 -16.98 9.70 0.72
CA PRO A 327 -16.72 8.82 1.86
C PRO A 327 -15.62 7.81 1.54
N THR A 328 -14.83 7.43 2.54
CA THR A 328 -13.73 6.47 2.38
C THR A 328 -14.20 5.10 1.87
N TRP A 329 -15.41 4.65 2.26
CA TRP A 329 -15.96 3.37 1.78
C TRP A 329 -16.23 3.36 0.27
N LYS A 330 -16.60 4.50 -0.31
CA LYS A 330 -16.87 4.62 -1.75
C LYS A 330 -15.56 4.56 -2.53
N SER A 331 -14.57 5.36 -2.11
CA SER A 331 -13.25 5.34 -2.75
C SER A 331 -12.54 4.01 -2.56
N ALA A 332 -12.73 3.33 -1.42
CA ALA A 332 -12.26 1.96 -1.22
C ALA A 332 -12.90 0.96 -2.19
N ALA A 333 -14.22 1.06 -2.39
CA ALA A 333 -14.93 0.24 -3.38
C ALA A 333 -14.39 0.50 -4.80
N ASP A 334 -14.15 1.76 -5.17
CA ASP A 334 -13.58 2.11 -6.48
C ASP A 334 -12.19 1.50 -6.68
N VAL A 335 -11.32 1.53 -5.65
CA VAL A 335 -9.98 0.91 -5.67
C VAL A 335 -10.08 -0.59 -5.88
N VAL A 336 -10.95 -1.27 -5.13
CA VAL A 336 -11.13 -2.72 -5.24
C VAL A 336 -11.70 -3.09 -6.62
N ARG A 337 -12.72 -2.35 -7.08
CA ARG A 337 -13.29 -2.50 -8.43
C ARG A 337 -12.22 -2.34 -9.51
N ALA A 338 -11.42 -1.29 -9.41
CA ALA A 338 -10.30 -1.03 -10.32
C ALA A 338 -9.23 -2.15 -10.30
N CYS A 339 -9.13 -2.93 -9.23
CA CYS A 339 -8.20 -4.06 -9.15
C CYS A 339 -8.72 -5.37 -9.77
N PHE A 340 -10.03 -5.63 -9.65
CA PHE A 340 -10.60 -6.96 -9.90
C PHE A 340 -11.72 -7.02 -10.93
N GLU A 341 -12.33 -5.89 -11.27
CA GLU A 341 -13.55 -5.84 -12.10
C GLU A 341 -13.37 -5.02 -13.37
N VAL A 342 -12.42 -4.07 -13.36
CA VAL A 342 -12.13 -3.23 -14.52
C VAL A 342 -11.14 -3.90 -15.45
N GLU A 343 -11.40 -3.89 -16.75
CA GLU A 343 -10.44 -4.27 -17.76
C GLU A 343 -9.48 -3.11 -18.02
N ALA A 344 -8.17 -3.35 -17.89
CA ALA A 344 -7.14 -2.35 -18.14
C ALA A 344 -6.55 -2.61 -19.54
N PRO A 345 -6.43 -1.58 -20.40
CA PRO A 345 -5.88 -1.75 -21.73
C PRO A 345 -4.39 -2.10 -21.66
N LYS A 346 -3.95 -3.05 -22.50
CA LYS A 346 -2.52 -3.39 -22.61
C LYS A 346 -1.75 -2.23 -23.23
N GLY A 347 -0.61 -1.89 -22.64
CA GLY A 347 0.28 -0.84 -23.17
C GLY A 347 -0.26 0.59 -23.10
N LYS A 348 -1.41 0.83 -22.45
CA LYS A 348 -1.95 2.18 -22.20
C LYS A 348 -2.31 2.33 -20.72
N LEU A 349 -2.01 3.48 -20.14
CA LEU A 349 -2.43 3.79 -18.77
C LEU A 349 -3.95 4.00 -18.74
N LEU A 350 -4.63 3.24 -17.88
CA LEU A 350 -5.97 3.57 -17.41
C LEU A 350 -5.86 4.39 -16.13
N TYR A 351 -6.24 5.66 -16.18
CA TYR A 351 -6.28 6.54 -15.02
C TYR A 351 -7.74 6.92 -14.72
N LEU A 352 -8.18 6.67 -13.48
CA LEU A 352 -9.57 6.79 -13.08
C LEU A 352 -9.78 7.92 -12.07
N ASN A 353 -10.86 8.68 -12.22
CA ASN A 353 -11.43 9.53 -11.18
C ASN A 353 -12.60 8.80 -10.52
N GLY A 354 -12.32 7.99 -9.51
CA GLY A 354 -13.31 7.05 -8.96
C GLY A 354 -13.70 6.00 -9.98
N THR A 355 -14.87 6.13 -10.61
CA THR A 355 -15.33 5.16 -11.62
C THR A 355 -15.04 5.56 -13.06
N ASP A 356 -14.78 6.84 -13.32
CA ASP A 356 -14.72 7.39 -14.68
C ASP A 356 -13.26 7.49 -15.14
N GLU A 357 -12.99 7.24 -16.42
CA GLU A 357 -11.67 7.53 -17.00
C GLU A 357 -11.41 9.04 -16.95
N LEU A 358 -10.20 9.41 -16.55
CA LEU A 358 -9.75 10.80 -16.46
C LEU A 358 -8.42 10.93 -17.18
N GLU A 359 -8.33 11.89 -18.09
CA GLU A 359 -7.08 12.22 -18.74
C GLU A 359 -6.10 12.83 -17.71
N THR A 360 -4.86 12.35 -17.70
CA THR A 360 -3.82 12.83 -16.80
C THR A 360 -3.22 14.16 -17.30
N ALA A 361 -2.61 14.91 -16.38
CA ALA A 361 -1.90 16.16 -16.68
C ALA A 361 -1.05 16.08 -17.96
N LYS A 362 -1.04 17.15 -18.76
CA LYS A 362 -0.22 17.23 -19.99
C LYS A 362 1.24 16.89 -19.74
N ASP A 363 1.79 17.38 -18.62
CA ASP A 363 3.17 17.13 -18.21
C ASP A 363 3.42 15.66 -17.90
N ALA A 364 2.44 14.96 -17.35
CA ALA A 364 2.55 13.53 -17.05
C ALA A 364 2.57 12.66 -18.31
N ARG A 365 2.04 13.16 -19.43
CA ARG A 365 2.01 12.48 -20.73
C ARG A 365 3.23 12.79 -21.60
N ASP A 366 3.99 13.83 -21.26
CA ASP A 366 5.19 14.24 -21.97
C ASP A 366 6.38 13.33 -21.60
N LYS A 367 6.77 12.45 -22.53
CA LYS A 367 7.88 11.54 -22.35
C LYS A 367 9.20 12.25 -22.05
N ALA A 368 9.45 13.42 -22.63
CA ALA A 368 10.68 14.18 -22.38
C ALA A 368 10.76 14.68 -20.93
N LYS A 369 9.61 14.91 -20.27
CA LYS A 369 9.53 15.25 -18.84
C LYS A 369 9.58 14.02 -17.94
N ARG A 370 8.99 12.89 -18.37
CA ARG A 370 9.00 11.65 -17.58
C ARG A 370 10.39 11.02 -17.44
N GLN A 371 11.18 11.02 -18.52
CA GLN A 371 12.48 10.32 -18.53
C GLN A 371 13.45 10.83 -17.46
N PRO A 372 13.66 12.16 -17.27
CA PRO A 372 14.49 12.66 -16.17
C PRO A 372 13.97 12.25 -14.77
N VAL A 373 12.65 12.22 -14.56
CA VAL A 373 12.05 11.80 -13.29
C VAL A 373 12.32 10.33 -13.02
N TRP A 374 12.18 9.50 -14.04
CA TRP A 374 12.47 8.07 -13.98
C TRP A 374 13.94 7.83 -13.62
N SER A 375 14.87 8.38 -14.41
CA SER A 375 16.31 8.19 -14.18
C SER A 375 16.77 8.75 -12.84
N TYR A 376 16.29 9.92 -12.43
CA TYR A 376 16.58 10.50 -11.11
C TYR A 376 16.03 9.61 -9.98
N GLY A 377 14.82 9.08 -10.13
CA GLY A 377 14.22 8.15 -9.18
C GLY A 377 15.05 6.87 -9.01
N LEU A 378 15.54 6.29 -10.11
CA LEU A 378 16.40 5.11 -10.09
C LEU A 378 17.73 5.38 -9.36
N ASP A 379 18.38 6.51 -9.66
CA ASP A 379 19.65 6.91 -9.06
C ASP A 379 19.52 7.12 -7.55
N VAL A 380 18.53 7.92 -7.13
CA VAL A 380 18.27 8.19 -5.71
C VAL A 380 17.86 6.92 -4.96
N ALA A 381 17.05 6.06 -5.55
CA ALA A 381 16.70 4.76 -4.96
C ALA A 381 17.89 3.78 -4.95
N GLY A 382 18.94 4.04 -5.72
CA GLY A 382 20.07 3.14 -5.93
C GLY A 382 19.62 1.81 -6.53
N ILE A 383 18.74 1.84 -7.54
CA ILE A 383 18.31 0.64 -8.27
C ILE A 383 19.46 0.15 -9.15
N LYS A 384 19.77 -1.14 -9.05
CA LYS A 384 20.87 -1.80 -9.77
C LYS A 384 20.34 -2.89 -10.68
N SER A 385 21.21 -3.34 -11.60
CA SER A 385 20.92 -4.54 -12.39
C SER A 385 20.67 -5.73 -11.45
N GLY A 386 19.57 -6.45 -11.69
CA GLY A 386 19.11 -7.56 -10.85
C GLY A 386 18.12 -7.16 -9.75
N ASP A 387 17.92 -5.88 -9.45
CA ASP A 387 16.92 -5.44 -8.45
C ASP A 387 15.47 -5.53 -8.97
N SER A 388 15.29 -5.54 -10.29
CA SER A 388 13.97 -5.65 -10.94
C SER A 388 13.97 -6.74 -12.00
N ALA A 389 12.81 -7.38 -12.17
CA ALA A 389 12.57 -8.32 -13.27
C ALA A 389 12.30 -7.63 -14.62
N LEU A 390 12.13 -6.30 -14.63
CA LEU A 390 11.90 -5.54 -15.85
C LEU A 390 13.19 -5.47 -16.68
N ALA A 391 13.16 -5.96 -17.92
CA ALA A 391 14.35 -5.98 -18.77
C ALA A 391 14.83 -4.58 -19.14
N ASP A 392 13.92 -3.73 -19.62
CA ASP A 392 14.18 -2.33 -19.98
C ASP A 392 13.82 -1.42 -18.81
N TRP A 393 14.58 -1.53 -17.71
CA TRP A 393 14.33 -0.73 -16.51
C TRP A 393 15.04 0.62 -16.49
N GLN A 394 16.11 0.82 -17.28
CA GLN A 394 16.90 2.07 -17.30
C GLN A 394 16.33 3.15 -18.21
#